data_AF-R1DPP9-F1
#
_entry.id   AF-R1DPP9-F1
#
_cell.length_a   1.000
_cell.length_b   1.000
_cell.length_c   1.000
_cell.angle_alpha   90.00
_cell.angle_beta   90.00
_cell.angle_gamma   90.00
#
_symmetry.space_group_name_H-M   'P 1'
#
loop_
_entity.id
_entity.type
_entity.pdbx_description
1 polymer ?
#
loop_
_entity_poly.entity_id
_entity_poly.type
_entity_poly.pdbx_seq_one_letter_code
_entity_poly.pdbx_strand_id
1 'polypeptide(L)' 'YASGQMYSGDFLDGLFHGKGSFTFLDGSMYKGEWQNGLKHGEGMLRTSVGEVYQGEWHCGSPK' A
#
# COMPACT_ATOMS: atom_id res chain seq x y z
N TYR A 1 -4.12 15.27 -15.93
CA TYR A 1 -4.47 15.37 -14.50
C TYR A 1 -4.38 13.99 -13.87
N ALA A 2 -3.17 13.49 -13.66
CA ALA A 2 -2.97 12.24 -12.93
C ALA A 2 -2.28 12.64 -11.63
N SER A 3 -3.07 12.91 -10.60
CA SER A 3 -2.58 12.93 -9.22
C SER A 3 -2.20 11.48 -8.90
N GLY A 4 -1.04 11.04 -9.41
CA GLY A 4 -0.77 9.62 -9.62
C GLY A 4 -0.50 8.83 -8.36
N GLN A 5 -0.51 9.48 -7.20
CA GLN A 5 -0.60 8.80 -5.91
C GLN A 5 -2.04 8.84 -5.41
N MET A 6 -2.68 7.68 -5.35
CA MET A 6 -4.03 7.52 -4.82
C MET A 6 -4.04 6.41 -3.79
N TYR A 7 -4.48 6.73 -2.59
CA TYR A 7 -4.82 5.75 -1.58
C TYR A 7 -6.33 5.54 -1.53
N SER A 8 -6.75 4.28 -1.48
CA SER A 8 -8.13 3.86 -1.30
C SER A 8 -8.17 2.80 -0.21
N GLY A 9 -8.66 3.16 0.96
CA GLY A 9 -8.73 2.29 2.13
C GLY A 9 -9.27 3.03 3.33
N ASP A 10 -9.18 2.38 4.49
CA ASP A 10 -9.58 2.99 5.75
C ASP A 10 -8.54 4.02 6.21
N PHE A 11 -9.04 5.08 6.85
CA PHE A 11 -8.21 6.09 7.48
C PHE A 11 -8.54 6.14 8.96
N LEU A 12 -7.53 6.10 9.81
CA LEU A 12 -7.66 6.30 11.24
C LEU A 12 -6.80 7.50 11.63
N ASP A 13 -7.40 8.50 12.29
CA ASP A 13 -6.73 9.74 12.68
C ASP A 13 -6.03 10.49 11.52
N GLY A 14 -6.58 10.37 10.31
CA GLY A 14 -5.98 10.98 9.11
C GLY A 14 -4.77 10.24 8.54
N LEU A 15 -4.44 9.07 9.09
CA LEU A 15 -3.39 8.18 8.59
C LEU A 15 -3.99 6.92 7.95
N PHE A 16 -3.28 6.32 7.00
CA PHE A 16 -3.68 5.05 6.40
C PHE A 16 -3.77 3.95 7.46
N HIS A 17 -4.90 3.25 7.51
CA HIS A 17 -5.17 2.21 8.50
C HIS A 17 -6.00 1.09 7.90
N GLY A 18 -6.08 -0.06 8.57
CA GLY A 18 -6.92 -1.18 8.15
C GLY A 18 -6.47 -1.75 6.81
N LYS A 19 -7.40 -2.04 5.90
CA LYS A 19 -7.08 -2.62 4.59
C LYS A 19 -7.19 -1.55 3.51
N GLY A 20 -6.13 -1.37 2.74
CA GLY A 20 -6.05 -0.30 1.78
C GLY A 20 -5.19 -0.60 0.57
N SER A 21 -5.49 0.11 -0.52
CA SER A 21 -4.79 0.05 -1.78
C SER A 21 -4.14 1.40 -2.07
N PHE A 22 -2.82 1.44 -2.19
CA PHE A 22 -2.05 2.62 -2.57
C PHE A 22 -1.50 2.46 -3.98
N THR A 23 -1.94 3.31 -4.89
CA THR A 23 -1.39 3.44 -6.24
C THR A 23 -0.27 4.48 -6.19
N PHE A 24 0.91 4.12 -6.67
CA PHE A 24 2.08 4.98 -6.78
C PHE A 24 2.08 5.70 -8.14
N LEU A 25 2.72 6.86 -8.18
CA LEU A 25 2.94 7.65 -9.40
C LEU A 25 3.63 6.87 -10.51
N ASP A 26 4.49 5.91 -10.14
CA ASP A 26 5.22 5.05 -11.06
C ASP A 26 4.31 4.03 -11.79
N GLY A 27 3.04 3.92 -11.39
CA GLY A 27 2.09 2.90 -11.88
C GLY A 27 2.11 1.61 -11.06
N SER A 28 3.00 1.52 -10.07
CA SER A 28 2.99 0.46 -9.07
C SER A 28 1.75 0.59 -8.16
N MET A 29 1.22 -0.51 -7.65
CA MET A 29 0.07 -0.55 -6.75
C MET A 29 0.37 -1.49 -5.59
N TYR A 30 0.29 -0.98 -4.36
CA TYR A 30 0.30 -1.79 -3.14
C TYR A 30 -1.12 -2.02 -2.65
N LYS A 31 -1.44 -3.25 -2.26
CA LYS A 31 -2.71 -3.61 -1.64
C LYS A 31 -2.43 -4.49 -0.43
N GLY A 32 -2.78 -4.03 0.75
CA GLY A 32 -2.47 -4.76 1.98
C GLY A 32 -3.03 -4.08 3.20
N GLU A 33 -2.56 -4.52 4.35
CA GLU A 33 -2.88 -3.87 5.61
C GLU A 33 -1.99 -2.63 5.83
N TRP A 34 -2.57 -1.65 6.50
CA TRP A 34 -1.95 -0.38 6.83
C TRP A 34 -2.17 -0.13 8.31
N GLN A 35 -1.15 0.39 8.97
CA GLN A 35 -1.21 0.76 10.37
C GLN A 35 -0.38 2.02 10.58
N ASN A 36 -1.00 3.08 11.11
CA ASN A 36 -0.36 4.36 11.36
C ASN A 36 0.34 4.96 10.13
N GLY A 37 -0.25 4.82 8.94
CA GLY A 37 0.33 5.32 7.70
C GLY A 37 1.41 4.40 7.08
N LEU A 38 1.74 3.29 7.72
CA LEU A 38 2.78 2.35 7.27
C LEU A 38 2.15 1.04 6.80
N LYS A 39 2.80 0.41 5.83
CA LYS A 39 2.47 -0.94 5.36
C LYS A 39 2.64 -1.93 6.50
N HIS A 40 1.63 -2.72 6.77
CA HIS A 40 1.59 -3.69 7.87
C HIS A 40 0.88 -4.98 7.42
N GLY A 41 1.00 -6.05 8.21
CA GLY A 41 0.30 -7.31 7.98
C GLY A 41 0.60 -7.92 6.62
N GLU A 42 -0.37 -8.62 6.05
CA GLU A 42 -0.21 -9.17 4.70
C GLU A 42 -0.46 -8.10 3.62
N GLY A 43 0.43 -8.06 2.64
CA GLY A 43 0.33 -7.11 1.53
C GLY A 43 0.93 -7.60 0.23
N MET A 44 0.35 -7.10 -0.85
CA MET A 44 0.68 -7.40 -2.23
C MET A 44 1.12 -6.11 -2.92
N LEU A 45 2.40 -6.00 -3.28
CA LEU A 45 2.94 -4.94 -4.12
C LEU A 45 2.99 -5.41 -5.57
N ARG A 46 2.22 -4.77 -6.44
CA ARG A 46 2.31 -4.93 -7.88
C ARG A 46 3.13 -3.79 -8.47
N THR A 47 4.20 -4.10 -9.19
CA THR A 47 4.99 -3.07 -9.88
C THR A 47 4.31 -2.69 -11.21
N SER A 48 4.71 -1.56 -11.76
CA SER A 48 4.30 -1.09 -13.10
C SER A 48 4.66 -2.08 -14.21
N VAL A 49 5.75 -2.83 -14.02
CA VAL A 49 6.23 -3.90 -14.92
C VAL A 49 5.34 -5.16 -14.86
N GLY A 50 4.49 -5.28 -13.84
CA GLY A 50 3.58 -6.41 -13.64
C GLY A 50 4.12 -7.48 -12.70
N GLU A 51 5.28 -7.28 -12.10
CA GLU A 51 5.78 -8.14 -11.02
C GLU A 51 4.91 -7.97 -9.79
N VAL A 52 4.62 -9.08 -9.12
CA VAL A 52 3.80 -9.12 -7.93
C VAL A 52 4.63 -9.68 -6.80
N TYR A 53 4.76 -8.88 -5.75
CA TYR A 53 5.39 -9.28 -4.50
C TYR A 53 4.33 -9.39 -3.42
N GLN A 54 4.08 -10.60 -2.95
CA GLN A 54 3.16 -10.87 -1.85
C GLN A 54 3.95 -11.36 -0.64
N GLY A 55 3.74 -10.74 0.52
CA GLY A 55 4.41 -11.11 1.75
C GLY A 55 3.86 -10.37 2.96
N GLU A 56 4.41 -10.67 4.13
CA GLU A 56 4.15 -9.92 5.35
C GLU A 56 5.01 -8.65 5.41
N TRP A 57 4.38 -7.55 5.78
CA TRP A 57 4.95 -6.24 6.00
C TRP A 57 4.82 -5.91 7.49
N HIS A 58 5.90 -5.45 8.11
CA HIS A 58 5.86 -4.93 9.48
C HIS A 58 6.46 -3.52 9.49
N CYS A 59 5.64 -2.52 9.83
CA CYS A 59 6.05 -1.12 9.99
C CYS A 59 6.87 -0.57 8.81
N GLY A 60 6.50 -0.92 7.57
CA GLY A 60 7.16 -0.43 6.36
C GLY A 60 8.29 -1.31 5.81
N SER A 61 8.71 -2.37 6.51
CA SER A 61 9.70 -3.34 6.01
C SER A 61 9.05 -4.70 5.74
N PRO A 62 9.35 -5.35 4.60
CA PRO A 62 8.99 -6.76 4.41
C PRO A 62 9.75 -7.62 5.43
N LYS A 63 9.07 -8.65 5.97
CA LYS A 63 9.65 -9.59 6.93
C LYS A 63 10.40 -10.74 6.25
#